data_AF-T0S4D7-F1
#
_entry.id   AF-T0S4D7-F1
#
_cell.length_a   1.000
_cell.length_b   1.000
_cell.length_c   1.000
_cell.angle_alpha   90.00
_cell.angle_beta   90.00
_cell.angle_gamma   90.00
#
_symmetry.space_group_name_H-M   'P 1'
#
loop_
_entity.id
_entity.type
_entity.pdbx_description
1 polymer ?
#
loop_
_entity_poly.entity_id
_entity_poly.type
_entity_poly.pdbx_seq_one_letter_code
_entity_poly.pdbx_strand_id
1 'polypeptide(L)'
;MAPKVVSVNDVIRAMSKGDITVTKPTDPALKNTSSASNAELEKELLNYGIHAGKSERKYQELVLGMVKDDMFWVRNYSLHPNAHRVRGWIRRHDRFRACMREMVKMIARIPDTASTARAQLAYNLGAKFNAFLTELDDHGNFEDAELFKYFIDNIEGCWEDFEELEAQHADHSMTDQIVHRLEKLIAAQGNVSQAELVELQYNFYLFYRGSLAHLALEEKTILQKWLNLTPQEYRHFRSYLSWKHILTYYKFFKLL
;
A
#
# COMPACT_ATOMS: atom_id res chain seq x y z
N MET A 1 -25.69 18.01 1.74
CA MET A 1 -24.36 18.61 1.54
C MET A 1 -23.79 18.04 0.27
N ALA A 2 -23.31 18.88 -0.67
CA ALA A 2 -22.59 18.37 -1.83
C ALA A 2 -21.34 17.60 -1.36
N PRO A 3 -20.96 16.49 -2.01
CA PRO A 3 -19.73 15.81 -1.68
C PRO A 3 -18.59 16.82 -1.78
N LYS A 4 -17.76 16.93 -0.73
CA LYS A 4 -16.51 17.64 -0.86
C LYS A 4 -15.69 16.84 -1.87
N VAL A 5 -15.18 17.49 -2.92
CA VAL A 5 -14.37 16.84 -3.95
C VAL A 5 -13.07 17.62 -4.15
N VAL A 6 -11.99 16.93 -4.52
CA VAL A 6 -10.71 17.61 -4.81
C VAL A 6 -10.84 18.34 -6.13
N SER A 7 -10.54 19.64 -6.15
CA SER A 7 -10.46 20.39 -7.39
C SER A 7 -9.03 20.51 -7.90
N VAL A 8 -8.87 20.83 -9.18
CA VAL A 8 -7.57 21.21 -9.76
C VAL A 8 -6.88 22.30 -8.93
N ASN A 9 -7.64 23.31 -8.48
CA ASN A 9 -7.08 24.38 -7.63
C ASN A 9 -6.58 23.88 -6.27
N ASP A 10 -7.19 22.83 -5.70
CA ASP A 10 -6.72 22.25 -4.43
C ASP A 10 -5.37 21.54 -4.63
N VAL A 11 -5.22 20.80 -5.74
CA VAL A 11 -3.95 20.15 -6.10
C VAL A 11 -2.86 21.19 -6.32
N ILE A 12 -3.14 22.24 -7.11
CA ILE A 12 -2.18 23.33 -7.35
C ILE A 12 -1.79 24.05 -6.05
N ARG A 13 -2.76 24.30 -5.16
CA ARG A 13 -2.47 24.92 -3.87
C ARG A 13 -1.57 24.04 -3.01
N ALA A 14 -1.85 22.74 -2.97
CA ALA A 14 -1.03 21.79 -2.23
C ALA A 14 0.39 21.71 -2.83
N MET A 15 0.54 21.78 -4.17
CA MET A 15 1.84 21.92 -4.84
C MET A 15 2.61 23.13 -4.36
N SER A 16 1.99 24.31 -4.38
CA SER A 16 2.66 25.57 -4.00
C SER A 16 3.13 25.58 -2.54
N LYS A 17 2.50 24.78 -1.68
CA LYS A 17 2.88 24.62 -0.27
C LYS A 17 3.94 23.54 -0.03
N GLY A 18 4.25 22.73 -1.03
CA GLY A 18 5.07 21.52 -0.85
C GLY A 18 4.33 20.40 -0.13
N ASP A 19 3.00 20.46 -0.06
CA ASP A 19 2.15 19.49 0.62
C ASP A 19 1.90 18.22 -0.23
N ILE A 20 2.40 18.19 -1.47
CA ILE A 20 2.30 17.02 -2.35
C ILE A 20 3.66 16.45 -2.69
N THR A 21 3.73 15.13 -2.73
CA THR A 21 4.89 14.42 -3.28
C THR A 21 4.62 14.12 -4.74
N VAL A 22 5.35 14.81 -5.63
CA VAL A 22 5.34 14.57 -7.07
C VAL A 22 6.67 13.97 -7.51
N THR A 23 6.59 12.85 -8.20
CA THR A 23 7.55 12.48 -9.24
C THR A 23 7.51 13.61 -10.26
N LYS A 24 8.61 14.37 -10.38
CA LYS A 24 8.73 15.34 -11.48
C LYS A 24 8.38 14.58 -12.76
N PRO A 25 7.51 15.12 -13.65
CA PRO A 25 7.32 14.53 -14.94
C PRO A 25 8.70 14.40 -15.59
N THR A 26 9.19 13.18 -15.74
CA THR A 26 10.45 12.91 -16.45
C THR A 26 10.32 13.15 -17.95
N ASP A 27 9.10 13.45 -18.39
CA ASP A 27 8.77 13.65 -19.79
C ASP A 27 8.61 15.16 -20.12
N PRO A 28 9.15 15.65 -21.25
CA PRO A 28 8.83 16.96 -21.81
C PRO A 28 7.35 17.13 -22.24
N ALA A 29 6.47 16.19 -21.87
CA ALA A 29 5.07 16.09 -22.28
C ALA A 29 4.17 17.27 -21.86
N LEU A 30 4.68 18.25 -21.11
CA LEU A 30 4.05 19.57 -20.95
C LEU A 30 3.95 20.37 -22.27
N LYS A 31 4.43 19.82 -23.40
CA LYS A 31 4.28 20.39 -24.74
C LYS A 31 3.20 19.76 -25.63
N ASN A 32 2.48 18.74 -25.17
CA ASN A 32 1.33 18.24 -25.91
C ASN A 32 0.07 18.91 -25.37
N THR A 33 -0.30 20.04 -25.98
CA THR A 33 -1.69 20.52 -25.94
C THR A 33 -2.58 19.37 -26.37
N SER A 34 -3.30 18.79 -25.42
CA SER A 34 -4.26 17.73 -25.70
C SER A 34 -5.26 18.24 -26.75
N SER A 35 -5.53 17.47 -27.80
CA SER A 35 -6.60 17.77 -28.75
C SER A 35 -8.00 17.50 -28.16
N ALA A 36 -8.07 16.96 -26.94
CA ALA A 36 -9.32 16.69 -26.25
C ALA A 36 -10.10 17.99 -25.98
N SER A 37 -11.41 17.95 -26.19
CA SER A 37 -12.33 18.99 -25.77
C SER A 37 -12.26 19.23 -24.25
N ASN A 38 -12.72 20.39 -23.78
CA ASN A 38 -12.78 20.67 -22.34
C ASN A 38 -13.67 19.64 -21.60
N ALA A 39 -14.72 19.14 -22.26
CA ALA A 39 -15.62 18.13 -21.68
C ALA A 39 -14.90 16.77 -21.50
N GLU A 40 -14.05 16.38 -22.45
CA GLU A 40 -13.24 15.16 -22.34
C GLU A 40 -12.19 15.29 -21.24
N LEU A 41 -11.53 16.46 -21.14
CA LEU A 41 -10.56 16.73 -20.07
C LEU A 41 -11.20 16.69 -18.68
N GLU A 42 -12.40 17.27 -18.53
CA GLU A 42 -13.16 17.20 -17.29
C GLU A 42 -13.57 15.77 -16.96
N LYS A 43 -14.04 15.01 -17.96
CA LYS A 43 -14.37 13.58 -17.79
C LYS A 43 -13.16 12.76 -17.34
N GLU A 44 -11.99 12.98 -17.96
CA GLU A 44 -10.76 12.29 -17.57
C GLU A 44 -10.36 12.63 -16.13
N LEU A 45 -10.36 13.91 -15.74
CA LEU A 45 -10.06 14.32 -14.37
C LEU A 45 -11.02 13.69 -13.36
N LEU A 46 -12.30 13.58 -13.69
CA LEU A 46 -13.30 12.95 -12.84
C LEU A 46 -13.04 11.46 -12.60
N ASN A 47 -12.50 10.73 -13.60
CA ASN A 47 -12.09 9.33 -13.41
C ASN A 47 -10.99 9.19 -12.35
N TYR A 48 -10.20 10.25 -12.13
CA TYR A 48 -9.19 10.32 -11.08
C TYR A 48 -9.69 10.98 -9.78
N GLY A 49 -10.98 11.33 -9.68
CA GLY A 49 -11.54 11.99 -8.50
C GLY A 49 -11.27 13.49 -8.41
N ILE A 50 -10.84 14.11 -9.51
CA ILE A 50 -10.52 15.53 -9.58
C ILE A 50 -11.59 16.28 -10.35
N HIS A 51 -12.13 17.35 -9.76
CA HIS A 51 -13.00 18.28 -10.48
C HIS A 51 -12.20 19.38 -11.14
N ALA A 52 -12.49 19.64 -12.42
CA ALA A 52 -11.91 20.75 -13.18
C ALA A 52 -12.26 22.12 -12.55
N GLY A 53 -13.50 22.28 -12.07
CA GLY A 53 -13.97 23.52 -11.46
C GLY A 53 -13.84 24.71 -12.41
N LYS A 54 -13.44 25.88 -11.89
CA LYS A 54 -13.18 27.09 -12.68
C LYS A 54 -11.71 27.26 -13.08
N SER A 55 -10.90 26.21 -12.98
CA SER A 55 -9.46 26.28 -13.27
C SER A 55 -9.20 26.46 -14.75
N GLU A 56 -8.15 27.21 -15.10
CA GLU A 56 -7.71 27.34 -16.50
C GLU A 56 -7.25 25.99 -17.06
N ARG A 57 -7.48 25.77 -18.36
CA ARG A 57 -7.14 24.52 -19.06
C ARG A 57 -5.71 24.05 -18.82
N LYS A 58 -4.72 24.96 -18.84
CA LYS A 58 -3.31 24.63 -18.59
C LYS A 58 -3.08 23.95 -17.22
N TYR A 59 -3.85 24.33 -16.20
CA TYR A 59 -3.76 23.72 -14.87
C TYR A 59 -4.50 22.39 -14.82
N GLN A 60 -5.60 22.26 -15.56
CA GLN A 60 -6.31 20.99 -15.71
C GLN A 60 -5.42 19.95 -16.38
N GLU A 61 -4.72 20.30 -17.47
CA GLU A 61 -3.78 19.43 -18.18
C GLU A 61 -2.56 19.07 -17.31
N LEU A 62 -2.00 20.04 -16.57
CA LEU A 62 -0.91 19.77 -15.62
C LEU A 62 -1.34 18.78 -14.54
N VAL A 63 -2.50 19.01 -13.89
CA VAL A 63 -3.00 18.12 -12.83
C VAL A 63 -3.34 16.75 -13.40
N LEU A 64 -3.96 16.68 -14.59
CA LEU A 64 -4.23 15.42 -15.25
C LEU A 64 -2.94 14.61 -15.49
N GLY A 65 -1.89 15.27 -15.99
CA GLY A 65 -0.59 14.63 -16.18
C GLY A 65 0.03 14.09 -14.89
N MET A 66 -0.27 14.71 -13.75
CA MET A 66 0.20 14.25 -12.44
C MET A 66 -0.63 13.09 -11.89
N VAL A 67 -1.96 13.15 -11.98
CA VAL A 67 -2.83 12.11 -11.42
C VAL A 67 -2.86 10.83 -12.27
N LYS A 68 -2.36 10.89 -13.51
CA LYS A 68 -2.08 9.72 -14.35
C LYS A 68 -0.93 8.84 -13.85
N ASP A 69 -0.11 9.32 -12.91
CA ASP A 69 0.84 8.47 -12.20
C ASP A 69 0.08 7.59 -11.20
N ASP A 70 0.13 6.27 -11.36
CA ASP A 70 -0.56 5.29 -10.52
C ASP A 70 -0.23 5.44 -9.02
N MET A 71 0.94 6.00 -8.70
CA MET A 71 1.39 6.23 -7.33
C MET A 71 1.04 7.64 -6.81
N PHE A 72 0.36 8.47 -7.60
CA PHE A 72 -0.07 9.81 -7.18
C PHE A 72 -0.94 9.73 -5.93
N TRP A 73 -2.01 8.94 -5.98
CA TRP A 73 -2.92 8.83 -4.84
C TRP A 73 -2.26 8.13 -3.66
N VAL A 74 -1.41 7.13 -3.89
CA VAL A 74 -0.63 6.49 -2.81
C VAL A 74 0.15 7.52 -2.01
N ARG A 75 0.82 8.44 -2.70
CA ARG A 75 1.61 9.52 -2.09
C ARG A 75 0.77 10.65 -1.48
N ASN A 76 -0.43 10.88 -2.01
CA ASN A 76 -1.20 12.11 -1.78
C ASN A 76 -2.65 11.86 -1.31
N TYR A 77 -2.98 10.65 -0.84
CA TYR A 77 -4.34 10.26 -0.46
C TYR A 77 -4.95 11.18 0.59
N SER A 78 -4.11 11.76 1.46
CA SER A 78 -4.51 12.67 2.54
C SER A 78 -5.16 13.95 2.05
N LEU A 79 -4.90 14.35 0.80
CA LEU A 79 -5.56 15.48 0.13
C LEU A 79 -7.01 15.17 -0.22
N HIS A 80 -7.35 13.89 -0.38
CA HIS A 80 -8.69 13.48 -0.78
C HIS A 80 -9.71 13.70 0.36
N PRO A 81 -10.90 14.24 0.09
CA PRO A 81 -11.94 14.45 1.12
C PRO A 81 -12.40 13.14 1.76
N ASN A 82 -12.31 12.04 1.01
CA ASN A 82 -12.58 10.69 1.50
C ASN A 82 -11.34 9.97 2.08
N ALA A 83 -10.24 10.67 2.38
CA ALA A 83 -9.03 10.06 2.96
C ALA A 83 -9.32 9.25 4.24
N HIS A 84 -10.34 9.65 4.99
CA HIS A 84 -10.77 8.93 6.19
C HIS A 84 -11.22 7.48 5.93
N ARG A 85 -11.63 7.14 4.70
CA ARG A 85 -12.06 5.79 4.31
C ARG A 85 -10.88 4.82 4.24
N VAL A 86 -9.76 5.26 3.68
CA VAL A 86 -8.58 4.41 3.41
C VAL A 86 -7.49 4.53 4.49
N ARG A 87 -7.53 5.59 5.30
CA ARG A 87 -6.49 5.90 6.32
C ARG A 87 -6.17 4.73 7.22
N GLY A 88 -7.19 3.95 7.59
CA GLY A 88 -7.04 2.81 8.45
C GLY A 88 -6.15 1.72 7.86
N TRP A 89 -6.49 1.36 6.62
CA TRP A 89 -5.78 0.40 5.80
C TRP A 89 -4.34 0.86 5.53
N ILE A 90 -4.13 2.11 5.11
CA ILE A 90 -2.77 2.67 4.90
C ILE A 90 -1.91 2.64 6.17
N ARG A 91 -2.48 2.95 7.34
CA ARG A 91 -1.74 2.86 8.61
C ARG A 91 -1.30 1.44 8.92
N ARG A 92 -2.05 0.42 8.49
CA ARG A 92 -1.67 -0.98 8.65
C ARG A 92 -0.46 -1.29 7.77
N HIS A 93 -0.45 -0.87 6.52
CA HIS A 93 0.69 -1.00 5.62
C HIS A 93 1.94 -0.28 6.16
N ASP A 94 1.77 0.94 6.68
CA ASP A 94 2.87 1.69 7.30
C ASP A 94 3.46 0.97 8.52
N ARG A 95 2.61 0.32 9.33
CA ARG A 95 3.05 -0.53 10.46
C ARG A 95 3.82 -1.75 9.95
N PHE A 96 3.39 -2.37 8.86
CA PHE A 96 4.15 -3.47 8.26
C PHE A 96 5.53 -3.03 7.78
N ARG A 97 5.59 -1.91 7.04
CA ARG A 97 6.85 -1.29 6.62
C ARG A 97 7.76 -0.98 7.82
N ALA A 98 7.20 -0.47 8.92
CA ALA A 98 7.97 -0.20 10.13
C ALA A 98 8.52 -1.48 10.78
N CYS A 99 7.69 -2.50 10.94
CA CYS A 99 8.10 -3.79 11.50
C CYS A 99 9.20 -4.45 10.64
N MET A 100 9.03 -4.46 9.33
CA MET A 100 10.03 -4.97 8.40
C MET A 100 11.36 -4.21 8.51
N ARG A 101 11.35 -2.87 8.59
CA ARG A 101 12.57 -2.07 8.79
C ARG A 101 13.29 -2.42 10.10
N GLU A 102 12.55 -2.71 11.17
CA GLU A 102 13.16 -3.18 12.42
C GLU A 102 13.82 -4.55 12.25
N MET A 103 13.13 -5.49 11.60
CA MET A 103 13.68 -6.82 11.32
C MET A 103 14.92 -6.76 10.41
N VAL A 104 14.94 -5.87 9.40
CA VAL A 104 16.13 -5.60 8.57
C VAL A 104 17.32 -5.15 9.44
N LYS A 105 17.10 -4.28 10.42
CA LYS A 105 18.16 -3.85 11.34
C LYS A 105 18.64 -5.00 12.24
N MET A 106 17.74 -5.88 12.66
CA MET A 106 18.10 -7.05 13.47
C MET A 106 18.95 -8.04 12.67
N ILE A 107 18.53 -8.39 11.45
CA ILE A 107 19.23 -9.36 10.60
C ILE A 107 20.59 -8.85 10.11
N ALA A 108 20.72 -7.54 9.87
CA ALA A 108 22.00 -6.93 9.51
C ALA A 108 23.06 -7.09 10.63
N ARG A 109 22.63 -7.17 11.89
CA ARG A 109 23.52 -7.32 13.05
C ARG A 109 23.92 -8.77 13.33
N ILE A 110 23.22 -9.76 12.78
CA ILE A 110 23.44 -11.18 13.11
C ILE A 110 24.88 -11.65 12.84
N PRO A 111 25.50 -11.35 11.68
CA PRO A 111 26.88 -11.77 11.40
C PRO A 111 27.90 -11.22 12.39
N ASP A 112 27.77 -9.93 12.72
CA ASP A 112 28.71 -9.20 13.57
C ASP A 112 28.48 -9.42 15.07
N THR A 113 27.39 -10.11 15.44
CA THR A 113 27.10 -10.43 16.83
C THR A 113 27.87 -11.67 17.26
N ALA A 114 28.55 -11.62 18.41
CA ALA A 114 29.23 -12.77 19.01
C ALA A 114 28.27 -13.95 19.17
N SER A 115 28.76 -15.19 18.97
CA SER A 115 27.92 -16.39 18.90
C SER A 115 26.97 -16.54 20.10
N THR A 116 27.46 -16.27 21.31
CA THR A 116 26.68 -16.35 22.56
C THR A 116 25.48 -15.40 22.60
N ALA A 117 25.57 -14.23 21.96
CA ALA A 117 24.47 -13.27 21.85
C ALA A 117 23.65 -13.43 20.55
N ARG A 118 24.21 -14.13 19.54
CA ARG A 118 23.59 -14.33 18.23
C ARG A 118 22.34 -15.20 18.31
N ALA A 119 22.37 -16.26 19.12
CA ALA A 119 21.20 -17.13 19.34
C ALA A 119 20.01 -16.35 19.91
N GLN A 120 20.24 -15.47 20.88
CA GLN A 120 19.19 -14.64 21.46
C GLN A 120 18.64 -13.62 20.45
N LEU A 121 19.52 -13.01 19.64
CA LEU A 121 19.10 -12.10 18.57
C LEU A 121 18.24 -12.83 17.53
N ALA A 122 18.63 -14.05 17.15
CA ALA A 122 17.87 -14.91 16.24
C ALA A 122 16.50 -15.30 16.82
N TYR A 123 16.44 -15.67 18.09
CA TYR A 123 15.18 -15.95 18.79
C TYR A 123 14.24 -14.74 18.77
N ASN A 124 14.76 -13.55 19.11
CA ASN A 124 13.97 -12.32 19.11
C ASN A 124 13.47 -11.96 17.69
N LEU A 125 14.32 -12.19 16.67
CA LEU A 125 13.94 -11.98 15.28
C LEU A 125 12.85 -12.97 14.86
N GLY A 126 13.00 -14.26 15.19
CA GLY A 126 11.99 -15.29 14.89
C GLY A 126 10.65 -15.01 15.55
N ALA A 127 10.64 -14.65 16.84
CA ALA A 127 9.41 -14.27 17.52
C ALA A 127 8.71 -13.07 16.86
N LYS A 128 9.47 -12.04 16.48
CA LYS A 128 8.95 -10.86 15.78
C LYS A 128 8.45 -11.21 14.38
N PHE A 129 9.17 -12.06 13.65
CA PHE A 129 8.81 -12.51 12.31
C PHE A 129 7.53 -13.34 12.33
N ASN A 130 7.39 -14.30 13.24
CA ASN A 130 6.18 -15.10 13.38
C ASN A 130 4.96 -14.23 13.74
N ALA A 131 5.12 -13.30 14.68
CA ALA A 131 4.05 -12.36 15.02
C ALA A 131 3.67 -11.47 13.82
N PHE A 132 4.66 -11.07 13.01
CA PHE A 132 4.43 -10.33 11.77
C PHE A 132 3.66 -11.17 10.74
N LEU A 133 4.03 -12.44 10.54
CA LEU A 133 3.34 -13.34 9.60
C LEU A 133 1.87 -13.54 10.01
N THR A 134 1.58 -13.80 11.28
CA THR A 134 0.19 -13.89 11.75
C THR A 134 -0.58 -12.59 11.48
N GLU A 135 0.04 -11.44 11.73
CA GLU A 135 -0.57 -10.14 11.46
C GLU A 135 -0.79 -9.85 9.97
N LEU A 136 0.05 -10.41 9.10
CA LEU A 136 -0.02 -10.30 7.64
C LEU A 136 -1.10 -11.25 7.08
N ASP A 137 -1.15 -12.49 7.55
CA ASP A 137 -2.18 -13.46 7.13
C ASP A 137 -3.59 -12.98 7.50
N ASP A 138 -3.77 -12.43 8.72
CA ASP A 138 -5.04 -11.83 9.13
C ASP A 138 -5.44 -10.63 8.25
N HIS A 139 -4.44 -9.91 7.71
CA HIS A 139 -4.65 -8.77 6.83
C HIS A 139 -5.04 -9.21 5.42
N GLY A 140 -4.26 -10.10 4.80
CA GLY A 140 -4.54 -10.66 3.48
C GLY A 140 -5.88 -11.39 3.43
N ASN A 141 -6.23 -12.13 4.49
CA ASN A 141 -7.57 -12.75 4.60
C ASN A 141 -8.72 -11.74 4.58
N PHE A 142 -8.55 -10.57 5.22
CA PHE A 142 -9.55 -9.50 5.14
C PHE A 142 -9.60 -8.91 3.72
N GLU A 143 -8.43 -8.72 3.12
CA GLU A 143 -8.31 -8.15 1.78
C GLU A 143 -9.00 -9.03 0.75
N ASP A 144 -8.64 -10.31 0.67
CA ASP A 144 -9.20 -11.25 -0.28
C ASP A 144 -10.69 -11.51 -0.05
N ALA A 145 -11.09 -11.77 1.20
CA ALA A 145 -12.46 -12.20 1.49
C ALA A 145 -13.49 -11.06 1.43
N GLU A 146 -13.07 -9.81 1.66
CA GLU A 146 -14.00 -8.69 1.80
C GLU A 146 -13.62 -7.48 0.94
N LEU A 147 -12.41 -6.94 1.07
CA LEU A 147 -12.05 -5.69 0.39
C LEU A 147 -11.99 -5.88 -1.13
N PHE A 148 -11.10 -6.75 -1.60
CA PHE A 148 -10.83 -7.00 -3.01
C PHE A 148 -12.06 -7.61 -3.66
N LYS A 149 -12.66 -8.60 -2.98
CA LYS A 149 -13.91 -9.22 -3.40
C LYS A 149 -15.03 -8.20 -3.64
N TYR A 150 -15.19 -7.20 -2.76
CA TYR A 150 -16.18 -6.16 -3.00
C TYR A 150 -15.92 -5.40 -4.30
N PHE A 151 -14.68 -4.98 -4.56
CA PHE A 151 -14.33 -4.24 -5.78
C PHE A 151 -14.55 -5.09 -7.03
N ILE A 152 -14.15 -6.37 -6.99
CA ILE A 152 -14.39 -7.33 -8.07
C ILE A 152 -15.90 -7.50 -8.34
N ASP A 153 -16.68 -7.76 -7.29
CA ASP A 153 -18.10 -8.11 -7.43
C ASP A 153 -18.97 -6.90 -7.82
N ASN A 154 -18.56 -5.67 -7.47
CA ASN A 154 -19.45 -4.49 -7.50
C ASN A 154 -18.96 -3.31 -8.31
N ILE A 155 -17.69 -3.26 -8.72
CA ILE A 155 -17.12 -2.14 -9.46
C ILE A 155 -16.68 -2.64 -10.85
N GLU A 156 -17.32 -2.12 -11.88
CA GLU A 156 -17.10 -2.54 -13.27
C GLU A 156 -15.62 -2.38 -13.68
N GLY A 157 -15.08 -3.37 -14.39
CA GLY A 157 -13.72 -3.36 -14.91
C GLY A 157 -12.62 -3.58 -13.87
N CYS A 158 -12.95 -3.92 -12.62
CA CYS A 158 -11.94 -4.15 -11.59
C CYS A 158 -11.24 -5.50 -11.72
N TRP A 159 -11.89 -6.57 -12.19
CA TRP A 159 -11.35 -7.94 -12.19
C TRP A 159 -9.89 -8.05 -12.67
N GLU A 160 -9.56 -7.44 -13.81
CA GLU A 160 -8.23 -7.50 -14.43
C GLU A 160 -7.13 -6.90 -13.53
N ASP A 161 -7.47 -5.92 -12.70
CA ASP A 161 -6.52 -5.29 -11.79
C ASP A 161 -6.18 -6.15 -10.55
N PHE A 162 -6.97 -7.20 -10.27
CA PHE A 162 -6.85 -8.02 -9.05
C PHE A 162 -6.28 -9.43 -9.30
N GLU A 163 -6.20 -9.90 -10.55
CA GLU A 163 -5.58 -11.21 -10.85
C GLU A 163 -4.12 -11.29 -10.37
N GLU A 164 -3.35 -10.21 -10.51
CA GLU A 164 -1.95 -10.15 -10.04
C GLU A 164 -1.85 -10.10 -8.51
N LEU A 165 -2.85 -9.53 -7.82
CA LEU A 165 -2.89 -9.43 -6.36
C LEU A 165 -3.17 -10.78 -5.70
N GLU A 166 -4.19 -11.50 -6.19
CA GLU A 166 -4.56 -12.82 -5.68
C GLU A 166 -3.42 -13.83 -5.85
N ALA A 167 -2.66 -13.74 -6.94
CA ALA A 167 -1.51 -14.62 -7.19
C ALA A 167 -0.36 -14.40 -6.19
N GLN A 168 -0.17 -13.18 -5.67
CA GLN A 168 0.92 -12.87 -4.75
C GLN A 168 0.62 -13.29 -3.30
N HIS A 169 -0.65 -13.32 -2.88
CA HIS A 169 -1.04 -13.85 -1.57
C HIS A 169 -0.79 -15.36 -1.40
N ALA A 170 -0.62 -16.10 -2.50
CA ALA A 170 -0.36 -17.54 -2.48
C ALA A 170 1.13 -17.93 -2.32
N ASP A 171 2.09 -17.01 -2.48
CA ASP A 171 3.52 -17.35 -2.43
C ASP A 171 4.13 -17.13 -1.03
N HIS A 172 4.17 -18.23 -0.26
CA HIS A 172 4.84 -18.28 1.04
C HIS A 172 6.25 -18.89 1.00
N SER A 173 6.84 -19.14 -0.18
CA SER A 173 8.04 -19.97 -0.31
C SER A 173 9.28 -19.46 0.46
N MET A 174 9.35 -18.15 0.72
CA MET A 174 10.45 -17.53 1.46
C MET A 174 10.25 -17.54 2.98
N THR A 175 9.02 -17.60 3.49
CA THR A 175 8.74 -17.51 4.93
C THR A 175 9.24 -18.76 5.66
N ASP A 176 8.92 -19.94 5.13
CA ASP A 176 9.35 -21.23 5.68
C ASP A 176 10.88 -21.35 5.74
N GLN A 177 11.58 -20.86 4.72
CA GLN A 177 13.04 -20.88 4.70
C GLN A 177 13.65 -19.96 5.75
N ILE A 178 13.06 -18.77 5.98
CA ILE A 178 13.51 -17.84 7.01
C ILE A 178 13.31 -18.47 8.39
N VAL A 179 12.12 -19.04 8.66
CA VAL A 179 11.81 -19.70 9.93
C VAL A 179 12.79 -20.85 10.19
N HIS A 180 12.96 -21.76 9.22
CA HIS A 180 13.87 -22.90 9.35
C HIS A 180 15.31 -22.47 9.66
N ARG A 181 15.80 -21.41 8.99
CA ARG A 181 17.16 -20.89 9.22
C ARG A 181 17.31 -20.24 10.59
N LEU A 182 16.29 -19.54 11.06
CA LEU A 182 16.30 -18.97 12.41
C LEU A 182 16.28 -20.08 13.46
N GLU A 183 15.46 -21.10 13.30
CA GLU A 183 15.42 -22.28 14.18
C GLU A 183 16.77 -23.00 14.23
N LYS A 184 17.40 -23.22 13.06
CA LYS A 184 18.74 -23.81 12.99
C LYS A 184 19.78 -22.96 13.71
N LEU A 185 19.74 -21.64 13.53
CA LEU A 185 20.65 -20.71 14.19
C LEU A 185 20.48 -20.73 15.72
N ILE A 186 19.23 -20.85 16.20
CA ILE A 186 18.90 -20.97 17.63
C ILE A 186 19.38 -22.32 18.19
N ALA A 187 19.09 -23.42 17.50
CA ALA A 187 19.46 -24.77 17.91
C ALA A 187 20.99 -24.96 17.98
N ALA A 188 21.73 -24.33 17.07
CA ALA A 188 23.19 -24.32 17.05
C ALA A 188 23.81 -23.34 18.08
N GLN A 189 23.00 -22.70 18.94
CA GLN A 189 23.45 -21.68 19.89
C GLN A 189 24.26 -20.55 19.22
N GLY A 190 23.84 -20.16 18.02
CA GLY A 190 24.51 -19.13 17.22
C GLY A 190 25.73 -19.62 16.44
N ASN A 191 26.15 -20.88 16.58
CA ASN A 191 27.33 -21.44 15.90
C ASN A 191 26.98 -22.04 14.54
N VAL A 192 26.75 -21.18 13.56
CA VAL A 192 26.56 -21.56 12.14
C VAL A 192 27.65 -20.97 11.27
N SER A 193 27.79 -21.47 10.05
CA SER A 193 28.77 -20.96 9.09
C SER A 193 28.40 -19.54 8.59
N GLN A 194 29.40 -18.80 8.12
CA GLN A 194 29.16 -17.49 7.50
C GLN A 194 28.23 -17.56 6.29
N ALA A 195 28.33 -18.64 5.50
CA ALA A 195 27.46 -18.88 4.35
C ALA A 195 25.98 -18.96 4.78
N GLU A 196 25.67 -19.67 5.86
CA GLU A 196 24.29 -19.77 6.38
C GLU A 196 23.74 -18.43 6.86
N LEU A 197 24.59 -17.57 7.42
CA LEU A 197 24.19 -16.21 7.83
C LEU A 197 23.90 -15.33 6.62
N VAL A 198 24.72 -15.43 5.57
CA VAL A 198 24.51 -14.71 4.30
C VAL A 198 23.21 -15.17 3.63
N GLU A 199 22.95 -16.48 3.60
CA GLU A 199 21.69 -17.02 3.05
C GLU A 199 20.47 -16.55 3.83
N LEU A 200 20.52 -16.52 5.18
CA LEU A 200 19.45 -15.95 5.99
C LEU A 200 19.21 -14.47 5.64
N GLN A 201 20.27 -13.67 5.52
CA GLN A 201 20.18 -12.26 5.11
C GLN A 201 19.56 -12.11 3.72
N TYR A 202 19.96 -12.96 2.77
CA TYR A 202 19.46 -12.95 1.40
C TYR A 202 17.97 -13.31 1.34
N ASN A 203 17.55 -14.38 2.02
CA ASN A 203 16.14 -14.79 2.07
C ASN A 203 15.28 -13.67 2.68
N PHE A 204 15.76 -13.03 3.75
CA PHE A 204 15.07 -11.90 4.35
C PHE A 204 15.01 -10.68 3.42
N TYR A 205 16.07 -10.42 2.66
CA TYR A 205 16.09 -9.36 1.65
C TYR A 205 15.04 -9.60 0.56
N LEU A 206 14.94 -10.83 0.04
CA LEU A 206 13.92 -11.20 -0.94
C LEU A 206 12.50 -11.04 -0.38
N PHE A 207 12.26 -11.56 0.83
CA PHE A 207 10.99 -11.38 1.53
C PHE A 207 10.64 -9.90 1.71
N TYR A 208 11.58 -9.09 2.17
CA TYR A 208 11.38 -7.65 2.38
C TYR A 208 11.04 -6.91 1.08
N ARG A 209 11.78 -7.19 0.00
CA ARG A 209 11.56 -6.58 -1.32
C ARG A 209 10.22 -7.00 -1.91
N GLY A 210 9.88 -8.29 -1.84
CA GLY A 210 8.60 -8.82 -2.29
C GLY A 210 7.43 -8.19 -1.53
N SER A 211 7.50 -8.20 -0.19
CA SER A 211 6.46 -7.59 0.66
C SER A 211 6.28 -6.09 0.36
N LEU A 212 7.36 -5.33 0.13
CA LEU A 212 7.22 -3.91 -0.24
C LEU A 212 6.60 -3.70 -1.62
N ALA A 213 6.95 -4.55 -2.59
CA ALA A 213 6.38 -4.49 -3.94
C ALA A 213 4.89 -4.83 -3.90
N HIS A 214 4.52 -5.84 -3.11
CA HIS A 214 3.14 -6.26 -2.91
C HIS A 214 2.29 -5.15 -2.29
N LEU A 215 2.71 -4.57 -1.15
CA LEU A 215 1.99 -3.44 -0.54
C LEU A 215 1.84 -2.24 -1.50
N ALA A 216 2.82 -2.00 -2.37
CA ALA A 216 2.75 -0.94 -3.37
C ALA A 216 1.76 -1.27 -4.51
N LEU A 217 1.68 -2.54 -4.92
CA LEU A 217 0.73 -3.03 -5.91
C LEU A 217 -0.70 -2.89 -5.39
N GLU A 218 -0.98 -3.30 -4.16
CA GLU A 218 -2.30 -3.13 -3.54
C GLU A 218 -2.70 -1.64 -3.49
N GLU A 219 -1.79 -0.80 -2.99
CA GLU A 219 -2.03 0.63 -2.82
C GLU A 219 -2.29 1.33 -4.17
N LYS A 220 -1.51 1.04 -5.21
CA LYS A 220 -1.75 1.65 -6.53
C LYS A 220 -3.08 1.16 -7.14
N THR A 221 -3.44 -0.11 -6.94
CA THR A 221 -4.61 -0.71 -7.56
C THR A 221 -5.92 -0.21 -6.95
N ILE A 222 -5.98 -0.12 -5.62
CA ILE A 222 -7.25 0.04 -4.89
C ILE A 222 -7.49 1.46 -4.46
N LEU A 223 -6.45 2.19 -4.08
CA LEU A 223 -6.61 3.41 -3.30
C LEU A 223 -7.42 4.48 -4.05
N GLN A 224 -7.15 4.67 -5.35
CA GLN A 224 -7.95 5.59 -6.18
C GLN A 224 -9.42 5.17 -6.25
N LYS A 225 -9.68 3.88 -6.49
CA LYS A 225 -11.04 3.34 -6.62
C LYS A 225 -11.82 3.52 -5.31
N TRP A 226 -11.18 3.19 -4.18
CA TRP A 226 -11.81 3.31 -2.87
C TRP A 226 -12.09 4.76 -2.46
N LEU A 227 -11.16 5.67 -2.75
CA LEU A 227 -11.35 7.10 -2.52
C LEU A 227 -12.55 7.65 -3.32
N ASN A 228 -12.76 7.13 -4.53
CA ASN A 228 -13.77 7.60 -5.49
C ASN A 228 -15.12 6.90 -5.42
N LEU A 229 -15.32 5.92 -4.53
CA LEU A 229 -16.64 5.33 -4.33
C LEU A 229 -17.70 6.42 -4.09
N THR A 230 -18.79 6.34 -4.83
CA THR A 230 -19.95 7.20 -4.63
C THR A 230 -20.51 7.03 -3.21
N PRO A 231 -21.30 7.98 -2.68
CA PRO A 231 -21.93 7.81 -1.37
C PRO A 231 -22.80 6.54 -1.28
N GLN A 232 -23.40 6.09 -2.38
CA GLN A 232 -24.19 4.87 -2.43
C GLN A 232 -23.30 3.63 -2.39
N GLU A 233 -22.28 3.56 -3.24
CA GLU A 233 -21.30 2.46 -3.23
C GLU A 233 -20.60 2.36 -1.88
N TYR A 234 -20.18 3.47 -1.28
CA TYR A 234 -19.51 3.40 0.03
C TYR A 234 -20.44 2.92 1.14
N ARG A 235 -21.74 3.23 1.08
CA ARG A 235 -22.72 2.64 2.01
C ARG A 235 -22.86 1.14 1.78
N HIS A 236 -22.90 0.70 0.53
CA HIS A 236 -22.97 -0.71 0.17
C HIS A 236 -21.73 -1.48 0.62
N PHE A 237 -20.54 -0.96 0.32
CA PHE A 237 -19.27 -1.46 0.81
C PHE A 237 -19.28 -1.65 2.32
N ARG A 238 -19.74 -0.64 3.07
CA ARG A 238 -19.82 -0.73 4.53
C ARG A 238 -20.79 -1.80 5.04
N SER A 239 -21.86 -2.09 4.33
CA SER A 239 -22.76 -3.20 4.67
C SER A 239 -22.23 -4.56 4.22
N TYR A 240 -21.28 -4.58 3.28
CA TYR A 240 -20.62 -5.79 2.79
C TYR A 240 -19.59 -6.33 3.79
N LEU A 241 -18.89 -5.43 4.50
CA LEU A 241 -17.89 -5.81 5.50
C LEU A 241 -18.51 -6.58 6.68
N SER A 242 -17.87 -7.67 7.09
CA SER A 242 -18.33 -8.45 8.23
C SER A 242 -18.02 -7.75 9.55
N TRP A 243 -18.84 -7.99 10.57
CA TRP A 243 -18.63 -7.43 11.92
C TRP A 243 -17.27 -7.82 12.54
N LYS A 244 -16.74 -9.01 12.21
CA LYS A 244 -15.43 -9.48 12.68
C LYS A 244 -14.32 -8.52 12.24
N HIS A 245 -14.29 -8.14 10.96
CA HIS A 245 -13.26 -7.25 10.43
C HIS A 245 -13.57 -5.78 10.67
N ILE A 246 -14.86 -5.39 10.75
CA ILE A 246 -15.25 -4.08 11.25
C ILE A 246 -14.64 -3.84 12.64
N LEU A 247 -14.60 -4.84 13.54
CA LEU A 247 -13.97 -4.74 14.86
C LEU A 247 -12.44 -4.65 14.80
N THR A 248 -11.80 -5.48 13.98
CA THR A 248 -10.34 -5.45 13.74
C THR A 248 -9.88 -4.09 13.19
N TYR A 249 -10.69 -3.49 12.32
CA TYR A 249 -10.46 -2.16 11.76
C TYR A 249 -11.24 -1.04 12.48
N TYR A 250 -11.92 -1.31 13.60
CA TYR A 250 -12.80 -0.34 14.29
C TYR A 250 -12.02 0.82 14.89
N LYS A 251 -10.77 0.57 15.29
CA LYS A 251 -9.83 1.62 15.73
C LYS A 251 -9.40 2.54 14.58
N PHE A 252 -9.71 2.16 13.34
CA PHE A 252 -9.14 2.71 12.12
C PHE A 252 -10.19 3.37 11.21
N PHE A 253 -11.35 2.75 11.07
CA PHE A 253 -12.57 3.41 10.60
C PHE A 253 -13.13 4.19 11.78
N LYS A 254 -12.86 5.50 11.88
CA LYS A 254 -13.60 6.36 12.81
C LYS A 254 -15.07 6.33 12.39
N LEU A 255 -15.80 5.38 12.94
CA LEU A 255 -17.24 5.28 12.92
C LEU A 255 -17.72 6.21 14.02
N LEU A 256 -17.89 7.48 13.65
CA LEU A 256 -18.79 8.50 14.19
C LEU A 256 -18.39 9.86 13.58
#